data_AF-A0A321LXS7-F1
#
_entry.id   AF-A0A321LXS7-F1
#
_cell.length_a   1.000
_cell.length_b   1.000
_cell.length_c   1.000
_cell.angle_alpha   90.00
_cell.angle_beta   90.00
_cell.angle_gamma   90.00
#
_symmetry.space_group_name_H-M   'P 1'
#
loop_
_entity.id
_entity.type
_entity.pdbx_description
1 polymer ?
#
loop_
_entity_poly.entity_id
_entity_poly.type
_entity_poly.pdbx_seq_one_letter_code
_entity_poly.pdbx_strand_id
1 'polypeptide(L)'
;MTARTVIGIIAGNVIFIASTLLLFYLARVDPHASASPRFMVLAIVYGVAFALLSGFVAGWIGKRADIITGLVLACIIAVPAAITVISRPGEGAVWSQTAALFLMAPAALMGDWIRKNRQFS
;
A
#
# COMPACT_ATOMS: atom_id res chain seq x y z
N MET A 1 8.56 0.43 19.99
CA MET A 1 8.77 -0.41 18.79
C MET A 1 10.20 -0.92 18.82
N THR A 2 10.46 -2.17 18.41
CA THR A 2 11.84 -2.70 18.33
C THR A 2 12.49 -2.32 17.00
N ALA A 3 13.83 -2.39 16.90
CA ALA A 3 14.55 -2.12 15.65
C ALA A 3 14.08 -3.02 14.50
N ARG A 4 13.79 -4.30 14.77
CA ARG A 4 13.26 -5.24 13.77
C ARG A 4 11.91 -4.82 13.22
N THR A 5 11.03 -4.31 14.08
CA THR A 5 9.72 -3.77 13.67
C THR A 5 9.90 -2.59 12.72
N VAL A 6 10.82 -1.67 13.02
CA VAL A 6 11.10 -0.51 12.18
C VAL A 6 11.66 -0.94 10.82
N ILE A 7 12.63 -1.87 10.80
CA ILE A 7 13.20 -2.43 9.57
C ILE A 7 12.11 -3.10 8.72
N GLY A 8 11.19 -3.85 9.35
CA GLY A 8 10.07 -4.47 8.67
C GLY A 8 9.16 -3.45 7.99
N ILE A 9 8.78 -2.38 8.70
CA ILE A 9 7.95 -1.31 8.13
C ILE A 9 8.66 -0.62 6.97
N ILE A 10 9.96 -0.32 7.12
CA ILE A 10 10.74 0.29 6.04
C ILE A 10 10.77 -0.63 4.82
N ALA A 11 11.05 -1.92 5.01
CA ALA A 11 11.09 -2.90 3.92
C ALA A 11 9.74 -3.03 3.21
N GLY A 12 8.64 -3.17 3.95
CA GLY A 12 7.29 -3.22 3.37
C GLY A 12 6.93 -1.94 2.62
N ASN A 13 7.27 -0.78 3.20
CA ASN A 13 7.03 0.51 2.56
C ASN A 13 7.82 0.65 1.25
N VAL A 14 9.09 0.24 1.24
CA VAL A 14 9.93 0.23 0.03
C VAL A 14 9.32 -0.70 -1.02
N ILE A 15 8.84 -1.90 -0.67
CA ILE A 15 8.17 -2.81 -1.60
C ILE A 15 6.97 -2.12 -2.26
N PHE A 16 6.12 -1.47 -1.47
CA PHE A 16 4.92 -0.82 -2.00
C PHE A 16 5.25 0.42 -2.86
N ILE A 17 6.11 1.32 -2.37
CA ILE A 17 6.47 2.54 -3.09
C ILE A 17 7.23 2.21 -4.36
N ALA A 18 8.26 1.36 -4.29
CA ALA A 18 9.08 1.03 -5.45
C ALA A 18 8.25 0.35 -6.55
N SER A 19 7.38 -0.61 -6.18
CA SER A 19 6.52 -1.28 -7.16
C SER A 19 5.50 -0.33 -7.79
N THR A 20 4.91 0.57 -7.01
CA THR A 20 3.97 1.59 -7.50
C THR A 20 4.66 2.55 -8.47
N LEU A 21 5.80 3.11 -8.07
CA LEU A 21 6.58 4.01 -8.92
C LEU A 21 7.04 3.32 -10.21
N LEU A 22 7.49 2.07 -10.11
CA LEU A 22 7.91 1.28 -11.27
C LEU A 22 6.76 1.09 -12.26
N LEU A 23 5.56 0.77 -11.79
CA LEU A 23 4.38 0.59 -12.65
C LEU A 23 4.08 1.87 -13.43
N PHE A 24 3.96 3.01 -12.75
CA PHE A 24 3.64 4.28 -13.40
C PHE A 24 4.77 4.78 -14.32
N TYR A 25 6.03 4.55 -13.94
CA TYR A 25 7.19 4.88 -14.76
C TYR A 25 7.22 4.06 -16.06
N LEU A 26 7.05 2.74 -15.97
CA LEU A 26 7.04 1.86 -17.15
C LEU A 26 5.83 2.11 -18.05
N ALA A 27 4.67 2.37 -17.46
CA ALA A 27 3.45 2.67 -18.20
C ALA A 27 3.43 4.09 -18.80
N ARG A 28 4.32 4.99 -18.32
CA ARG A 28 4.30 6.43 -18.65
C ARG A 28 2.93 7.07 -18.42
N VAL A 29 2.23 6.64 -17.37
CA VAL A 29 0.93 7.17 -16.98
C VAL A 29 1.10 8.03 -15.73
N ASP A 30 0.57 9.24 -15.76
CA ASP A 30 0.51 10.09 -14.57
C ASP A 30 -0.58 9.55 -13.62
N PRO A 31 -0.24 9.16 -12.37
CA PRO A 31 -1.22 8.69 -11.39
C PRO A 31 -2.26 9.73 -10.98
N HIS A 32 -2.02 11.02 -11.26
CA HIS A 32 -2.95 12.12 -10.99
C HIS A 32 -3.78 12.52 -12.21
N ALA A 33 -3.49 11.98 -13.39
CA ALA A 33 -4.26 12.23 -14.60
C ALA A 33 -5.33 11.16 -14.82
N SER A 34 -6.28 11.46 -15.71
CA SER A 34 -7.21 10.46 -16.21
C SER A 34 -6.45 9.41 -17.02
N ALA A 35 -6.72 8.14 -16.74
CA ALA A 35 -6.14 7.00 -17.43
C ALA A 35 -7.23 6.18 -18.14
N SER A 36 -6.84 5.27 -19.03
CA SER A 36 -7.81 4.33 -19.59
C SER A 36 -8.40 3.43 -18.50
N PRO A 37 -9.70 3.07 -18.53
CA PRO A 37 -10.31 2.21 -17.52
C PRO A 37 -9.60 0.87 -17.35
N ARG A 38 -9.08 0.31 -18.46
CA ARG A 38 -8.30 -0.95 -18.44
C ARG A 38 -7.02 -0.80 -17.63
N PHE A 39 -6.30 0.31 -17.81
CA PHE A 39 -5.10 0.58 -17.04
C PHE A 39 -5.41 0.83 -15.57
N MET A 40 -6.49 1.55 -15.26
CA MET A 40 -6.93 1.78 -13.88
C MET A 40 -7.17 0.46 -13.14
N VAL A 41 -7.93 -0.46 -13.73
CA VAL A 41 -8.21 -1.78 -13.12
C VAL A 41 -6.90 -2.56 -12.90
N LEU A 42 -6.01 -2.60 -13.90
CA LEU A 42 -4.72 -3.28 -13.77
C LEU A 42 -3.87 -2.67 -12.64
N ALA A 43 -3.77 -1.35 -12.58
CA ALA A 43 -3.01 -0.64 -11.57
C ALA A 43 -3.58 -0.84 -10.15
N ILE A 44 -4.90 -0.90 -10.03
CA ILE A 44 -5.57 -1.20 -8.75
C ILE A 44 -5.23 -2.61 -8.29
N VAL A 45 -5.40 -3.62 -9.15
CA VAL A 45 -5.11 -5.03 -8.81
C VAL A 45 -3.64 -5.19 -8.46
N TYR A 46 -2.75 -4.59 -9.24
CA TYR A 46 -1.32 -4.58 -8.99
C TYR A 46 -0.98 -3.94 -7.64
N GLY A 47 -1.48 -2.73 -7.38
CA GLY A 47 -1.25 -2.02 -6.12
C GLY A 47 -1.80 -2.77 -4.91
N VAL A 48 -2.97 -3.39 -5.02
CA VAL A 48 -3.55 -4.24 -3.95
C VAL A 48 -2.64 -5.45 -3.66
N ALA A 49 -2.15 -6.13 -4.70
CA ALA A 49 -1.25 -7.28 -4.52
C ALA A 49 0.06 -6.88 -3.82
N PHE A 50 0.67 -5.76 -4.22
CA PHE A 50 1.88 -5.27 -3.59
C PHE A 50 1.66 -4.69 -2.19
N ALA A 51 0.49 -4.10 -1.92
CA ALA A 51 0.13 -3.66 -0.57
C ALA A 51 -0.03 -4.85 0.38
N LEU A 52 -0.75 -5.91 -0.05
CA LEU A 52 -0.83 -7.18 0.67
C LEU A 52 0.56 -7.75 0.97
N LEU A 53 1.43 -7.80 -0.05
CA LEU A 53 2.80 -8.31 0.10
C LEU A 53 3.62 -7.46 1.07
N SER A 54 3.52 -6.14 0.95
CA SER A 54 4.17 -5.16 1.84
C SER A 54 3.82 -5.41 3.31
N GLY A 55 2.54 -5.54 3.63
CA GLY A 55 2.07 -5.84 4.99
C GLY A 55 2.56 -7.18 5.51
N PHE A 56 2.50 -8.22 4.67
CA PHE A 56 2.98 -9.56 5.01
C PHE A 56 4.48 -9.55 5.34
N VAL A 57 5.29 -8.95 4.47
CA VAL A 57 6.76 -8.87 4.62
C VAL A 57 7.14 -8.03 5.84
N ALA A 58 6.45 -6.91 6.08
CA ALA A 58 6.75 -6.07 7.22
C ALA A 58 6.51 -6.76 8.56
N GLY A 59 5.40 -7.48 8.70
CA GLY A 59 5.14 -8.30 9.88
C GLY A 59 6.13 -9.45 10.03
N TRP A 60 6.55 -10.05 8.91
CA TRP A 60 7.45 -11.20 8.91
C TRP A 60 8.86 -10.81 9.38
N ILE A 61 9.40 -9.72 8.84
CA ILE A 61 10.68 -9.13 9.28
C ILE A 61 10.56 -8.57 10.70
N GLY A 62 9.43 -7.92 11.00
CA GLY A 62 9.16 -7.34 12.31
C GLY A 62 9.04 -8.38 13.44
N LYS A 63 8.82 -9.66 13.10
CA LYS A 63 8.62 -10.79 14.02
C LYS A 63 7.62 -10.48 15.15
N ARG A 64 6.56 -9.72 14.85
CA ARG A 64 5.54 -9.34 15.84
C ARG A 64 4.40 -10.36 15.87
N ALA A 65 3.87 -10.63 17.06
CA ALA A 65 2.68 -11.46 17.24
C ALA A 65 1.36 -10.70 16.96
N ASP A 66 1.42 -9.37 16.87
CA ASP A 66 0.28 -8.50 16.54
C ASP A 66 0.32 -8.03 15.08
N ILE A 67 -0.66 -7.19 14.70
CA ILE A 67 -0.82 -6.63 13.34
C ILE A 67 -0.36 -5.15 13.25
N ILE A 68 0.47 -4.69 14.19
CA ILE A 68 0.84 -3.26 14.27
C ILE A 68 1.64 -2.84 13.04
N THR A 69 2.48 -3.72 12.48
CA THR A 69 3.26 -3.42 11.28
C THR A 69 2.38 -3.15 10.07
N GLY A 70 1.32 -3.94 9.87
CA GLY A 70 0.32 -3.74 8.83
C GLY A 70 -0.52 -2.49 9.07
N LEU A 71 -0.88 -2.20 10.32
CA LEU A 71 -1.62 -0.98 10.67
C LEU A 71 -0.81 0.29 10.35
N VAL A 72 0.48 0.31 10.70
CA VAL A 72 1.35 1.45 10.40
C VAL A 72 1.50 1.62 8.88
N LEU A 73 1.67 0.52 8.12
CA LEU A 73 1.73 0.59 6.66
C LEU A 73 0.41 1.07 6.05
N ALA A 74 -0.73 0.59 6.54
CA ALA A 74 -2.03 1.08 6.11
C ALA A 74 -2.14 2.59 6.31
N CYS A 75 -1.66 3.13 7.45
CA CYS A 75 -1.59 4.57 7.68
C CYS A 75 -0.62 5.28 6.72
N ILE A 76 0.56 4.71 6.46
CA ILE A 76 1.54 5.29 5.51
C ILE A 76 0.96 5.39 4.09
N ILE A 77 0.11 4.45 3.69
CA ILE A 77 -0.58 4.48 2.39
C ILE A 77 -1.78 5.43 2.42
N ALA A 78 -2.61 5.33 3.46
CA ALA A 78 -3.88 6.05 3.56
C ALA A 78 -3.71 7.55 3.78
N VAL A 79 -2.76 7.98 4.62
CA VAL A 79 -2.61 9.40 4.99
C VAL A 79 -2.25 10.28 3.79
N PRO A 80 -1.22 9.96 2.97
CA PRO A 80 -0.93 10.75 1.77
C PRO A 80 -2.07 10.71 0.75
N ALA A 81 -2.75 9.58 0.61
CA ALA A 81 -3.91 9.45 -0.27
C ALA A 81 -5.07 10.36 0.18
N ALA A 82 -5.40 10.35 1.47
CA ALA A 82 -6.42 11.20 2.06
C ALA A 82 -6.07 12.68 1.93
N ILE A 83 -4.82 13.07 2.25
CA ILE A 83 -4.34 14.44 2.07
C ILE A 83 -4.52 14.87 0.61
N THR A 84 -4.13 14.04 -0.35
CA THR A 84 -4.24 14.38 -1.77
C THR A 84 -5.70 14.55 -2.20
N VAL A 85 -6.61 13.67 -1.76
CA VAL A 85 -8.06 13.78 -2.04
C VAL A 85 -8.65 15.06 -1.47
N ILE A 86 -8.24 15.47 -0.28
CA ILE A 86 -8.75 16.67 0.40
C ILE A 86 -8.14 17.96 -0.15
N SER A 87 -6.85 17.94 -0.50
CA SER A 87 -6.10 19.12 -0.94
C SER A 87 -6.26 19.44 -2.42
N ARG A 88 -6.78 18.50 -3.23
CA ARG A 88 -7.04 18.72 -4.67
C ARG A 88 -8.51 18.48 -5.05
N PRO A 89 -9.47 19.18 -4.43
CA PRO A 89 -10.87 19.05 -4.81
C PRO A 89 -11.07 19.68 -6.20
N GLY A 90 -11.22 18.85 -7.23
CA GLY A 90 -11.49 19.29 -8.60
C GLY A 90 -10.27 19.43 -9.53
N GLU A 91 -9.06 19.16 -9.05
CA GLU A 91 -7.84 19.14 -9.88
C GLU A 91 -7.36 17.70 -10.14
N GLY A 92 -7.47 17.25 -11.39
CA GLY A 92 -7.01 15.92 -11.81
C GLY A 92 -7.95 14.78 -11.44
N ALA A 93 -7.55 13.56 -11.75
CA ALA A 93 -8.33 12.36 -11.48
C ALA A 93 -7.88 11.72 -10.16
N VAL A 94 -8.81 11.60 -9.21
CA VAL A 94 -8.53 11.10 -7.84
C VAL A 94 -8.58 9.57 -7.70
N TRP A 95 -8.73 8.84 -8.82
CA TRP A 95 -9.00 7.40 -8.83
C TRP A 95 -7.91 6.58 -8.14
N SER A 96 -6.64 6.96 -8.33
CA SER A 96 -5.50 6.23 -7.76
C SER A 96 -5.41 6.42 -6.25
N GLN A 97 -5.74 7.62 -5.75
CA GLN A 97 -5.78 7.93 -4.32
C GLN A 97 -6.98 7.28 -3.64
N THR A 98 -8.15 7.29 -4.28
CA THR A 98 -9.33 6.58 -3.79
C THR A 98 -9.06 5.08 -3.69
N ALA A 99 -8.43 4.48 -4.71
CA ALA A 99 -8.03 3.08 -4.65
C ALA A 99 -6.98 2.81 -3.56
N ALA A 100 -5.99 3.69 -3.40
CA ALA A 100 -5.00 3.56 -2.35
C ALA A 100 -5.65 3.56 -0.94
N LEU A 101 -6.62 4.45 -0.73
CA LEU A 101 -7.31 4.61 0.54
C LEU A 101 -8.25 3.43 0.87
N PHE A 102 -9.10 3.04 -0.09
CA PHE A 102 -10.16 2.06 0.16
C PHE A 102 -9.78 0.61 -0.15
N LEU A 103 -8.75 0.38 -0.96
CA LEU A 103 -8.36 -0.98 -1.37
C LEU A 103 -6.95 -1.33 -0.89
N MET A 104 -5.96 -0.48 -1.16
CA MET A 104 -4.55 -0.81 -0.89
C MET A 104 -4.21 -0.71 0.61
N ALA A 105 -4.70 0.31 1.33
CA ALA A 105 -4.45 0.42 2.76
C ALA A 105 -5.06 -0.76 3.57
N PRO A 106 -6.34 -1.16 3.35
CA PRO A 106 -6.89 -2.37 3.97
C PRO A 106 -6.13 -3.63 3.56
N ALA A 107 -5.70 -3.73 2.29
CA ALA A 107 -4.87 -4.82 1.80
C ALA A 107 -3.55 -4.96 2.57
N ALA A 108 -2.85 -3.86 2.88
CA ALA A 108 -1.63 -3.90 3.70
C ALA A 108 -1.90 -4.45 5.11
N LEU A 109 -3.01 -4.05 5.73
CA LEU A 109 -3.40 -4.60 7.03
C LEU A 109 -3.72 -6.10 6.94
N MET A 110 -4.46 -6.51 5.90
CA MET A 110 -4.78 -7.93 5.64
C MET A 110 -3.53 -8.77 5.43
N GLY A 111 -2.50 -8.23 4.76
CA GLY A 111 -1.23 -8.93 4.55
C GLY A 111 -0.54 -9.33 5.85
N ASP A 112 -0.48 -8.40 6.81
CA ASP A 112 0.08 -8.69 8.14
C ASP A 112 -0.82 -9.65 8.94
N TRP A 113 -2.14 -9.54 8.80
CA TRP A 113 -3.08 -10.47 9.43
C TRP A 113 -2.93 -11.91 8.93
N ILE A 114 -2.77 -12.11 7.62
CA ILE A 114 -2.51 -13.44 7.02
C ILE A 114 -1.23 -14.04 7.60
N ARG A 115 -0.17 -13.24 7.73
CA ARG A 115 1.08 -13.66 8.35
C ARG A 115 0.87 -14.04 9.81
N LYS A 116 0.16 -13.23 10.60
CA LYS A 116 -0.14 -13.53 12.01
C LYS A 116 -0.79 -14.91 12.14
N ASN A 117 -1.82 -15.18 11.34
CA ASN A 117 -2.54 -16.46 11.40
C ASN A 117 -1.65 -17.65 11.01
N ARG A 118 -0.68 -17.47 10.11
CA ARG A 118 0.28 -18.50 9.73
C ARG A 118 1.34 -18.83 10.79
N GLN A 119 1.56 -17.96 11.77
CA GLN A 119 2.52 -18.22 12.85
C GLN A 119 1.90 -18.98 14.03
N PHE A 120 0.58 -19.11 14.08
CA PHE A 120 -0.16 -19.80 15.15
C PHE A 120 -0.85 -21.10 14.68
N SER A 121 -0.50 -21.60 13.49
CA SER A 121 -0.96 -22.88 12.93
C SER A 121 0.19 -23.85 12.77
#